data_AF-A0A316S0B3-F1
#
_entry.id   AF-A0A316S0B3-F1
#
_cell.length_a   1.000
_cell.length_b   1.000
_cell.length_c   1.000
_cell.angle_alpha   90.00
_cell.angle_beta   90.00
_cell.angle_gamma   90.00
#
_symmetry.space_group_name_H-M   'P 1'
#
loop_
_entity.id
_entity.type
_entity.pdbx_description
1 polymer ?
#
loop_
_entity_poly.entity_id
_entity_poly.type
_entity_poly.pdbx_seq_one_letter_code
_entity_poly.pdbx_strand_id
1 'polypeptide(L)'
;MKKDILALFVIVLLVAVVINGTNIQSVDEYYLTHIDDITPDSETVTISIRCDTILQNYGDLDPALRSDEFVPPDGVILPPTRYVLRPGDTVFDILDRAVRYNRIQMEYQGARENSFGSVYIQGLHYLYEFSCGPLSGWMYRVDGEFPDYGCSRYVLHDGKVVEWVYTCDLGRDVGCMWVEGAIP
;
A
#
# COMPACT_ATOMS: atom_id res chain seq x y z
N MET A 1 -55.33 -2.26 11.96
CA MET A 1 -54.45 -1.48 12.84
C MET A 1 -53.63 -2.34 13.81
N LYS A 2 -54.19 -3.02 14.82
CA LYS A 2 -53.37 -3.77 15.81
C LYS A 2 -52.58 -4.96 15.22
N LYS A 3 -53.16 -5.70 14.27
CA LYS A 3 -52.50 -6.84 13.60
C LYS A 3 -51.39 -6.40 12.65
N ASP A 4 -51.59 -5.26 11.97
CA ASP A 4 -50.61 -4.69 11.04
C ASP A 4 -49.38 -4.14 11.80
N ILE A 5 -49.60 -3.52 12.97
CA ILE A 5 -48.53 -3.07 13.87
C ILE A 5 -47.76 -4.27 14.44
N LEU A 6 -48.44 -5.35 14.82
CA LEU A 6 -47.80 -6.57 15.32
C LEU A 6 -46.96 -7.25 14.23
N ALA A 7 -47.48 -7.33 13.00
CA ALA A 7 -46.75 -7.90 11.86
C ALA A 7 -45.50 -7.07 11.52
N LEU A 8 -45.61 -5.74 11.55
CA LEU A 8 -44.46 -4.84 11.35
C LEU A 8 -43.40 -5.06 12.43
N PHE A 9 -43.80 -5.19 13.69
CA PHE A 9 -42.88 -5.44 14.79
C PHE A 9 -42.15 -6.78 14.64
N VAL A 10 -42.85 -7.84 14.23
CA VAL A 10 -42.24 -9.16 13.97
C VAL A 10 -41.25 -9.09 12.80
N ILE A 11 -41.57 -8.35 11.72
CA ILE A 11 -40.64 -8.17 10.59
C ILE A 11 -39.39 -7.42 11.04
N VAL A 12 -39.53 -6.33 11.79
CA VAL A 12 -38.38 -5.58 12.32
C VAL A 12 -37.52 -6.45 13.24
N LEU A 13 -38.15 -7.29 14.06
CA LEU A 13 -37.44 -8.19 14.96
C LEU A 13 -36.70 -9.30 14.19
N LEU A 14 -37.31 -9.86 13.15
CA LEU A 14 -36.65 -10.82 12.25
C LEU A 14 -35.48 -10.18 11.51
N VAL A 15 -35.63 -8.95 11.01
CA VAL A 15 -34.54 -8.20 10.36
C VAL A 15 -33.41 -7.94 11.37
N ALA A 16 -33.73 -7.53 12.60
CA ALA A 16 -32.73 -7.32 13.64
C ALA A 16 -31.99 -8.62 14.04
N VAL A 17 -32.69 -9.75 14.10
CA VAL A 17 -32.09 -11.08 14.34
C VAL A 17 -31.18 -11.49 13.19
N VAL A 18 -31.56 -11.23 11.94
CA VAL A 18 -30.70 -11.50 10.78
C VAL A 18 -29.46 -10.61 10.82
N ILE A 19 -29.61 -9.30 11.02
CA ILE A 19 -28.48 -8.34 11.07
C ILE A 19 -27.52 -8.67 12.23
N ASN A 20 -28.03 -9.07 13.40
CA ASN A 20 -27.18 -9.44 14.54
C ASN A 20 -26.62 -10.86 14.46
N GLY A 21 -27.20 -11.73 13.62
CA GLY A 21 -26.85 -13.14 13.50
C GLY A 21 -25.93 -13.46 12.32
N THR A 22 -25.79 -12.55 11.35
CA THR A 22 -24.90 -12.71 10.20
C THR A 22 -23.75 -11.72 10.27
N ASN A 23 -22.51 -12.22 10.28
CA ASN A 23 -21.32 -11.39 10.15
C ASN A 23 -21.12 -11.05 8.66
N ILE A 24 -21.89 -10.09 8.15
CA ILE A 24 -21.81 -9.65 6.75
C ILE A 24 -20.59 -8.73 6.62
N GLN A 25 -19.45 -9.32 6.28
CA GLN A 25 -18.25 -8.57 5.92
C GLN A 25 -18.39 -8.03 4.49
N SER A 26 -17.88 -6.82 4.25
CA SER A 26 -17.68 -6.38 2.87
C SER A 26 -16.61 -7.26 2.20
N VAL A 27 -16.59 -7.25 0.86
CA VAL A 27 -15.54 -7.95 0.11
C VAL A 27 -14.15 -7.45 0.55
N ASP A 28 -13.99 -6.15 0.75
CA ASP A 28 -12.74 -5.54 1.21
C ASP A 28 -12.36 -6.01 2.63
N GLU A 29 -13.33 -6.15 3.53
CA GLU A 29 -13.09 -6.59 4.91
C GLU A 29 -12.73 -8.08 4.98
N TYR A 30 -13.42 -8.92 4.21
CA TYR A 30 -13.05 -10.33 4.03
C TYR A 30 -11.61 -10.43 3.50
N TYR A 31 -11.29 -9.57 2.55
CA TYR A 31 -9.99 -9.53 1.91
C TYR A 31 -8.84 -9.03 2.77
N LEU A 32 -9.11 -8.15 3.72
CA LEU A 32 -8.14 -7.70 4.71
C LEU A 32 -7.93 -8.76 5.80
N THR A 33 -8.98 -9.50 6.18
CA THR A 33 -8.91 -10.50 7.25
C THR A 33 -8.24 -11.80 6.85
N HIS A 34 -8.10 -12.09 5.55
CA HIS A 34 -7.51 -13.31 5.01
C HIS A 34 -6.33 -13.01 4.05
N ILE A 35 -5.66 -11.87 4.20
CA ILE A 35 -4.59 -11.45 3.28
C ILE A 35 -3.33 -12.32 3.43
N ASP A 36 -3.12 -12.86 4.62
CA ASP A 36 -1.99 -13.70 5.07
C ASP A 36 -2.34 -15.20 5.16
N ASP A 37 -3.60 -15.56 4.87
CA ASP A 37 -4.08 -16.96 4.82
C ASP A 37 -3.62 -17.67 3.54
N ILE A 38 -2.33 -17.97 3.48
CA ILE A 38 -1.71 -18.65 2.34
C ILE A 38 -2.01 -20.15 2.38
N THR A 39 -2.66 -20.63 1.33
CA THR A 39 -2.93 -22.06 1.09
C THR A 39 -2.00 -22.61 0.00
N PRO A 40 -1.87 -23.94 -0.16
CA PRO A 40 -1.03 -24.53 -1.20
C PRO A 40 -1.38 -24.10 -2.63
N ASP A 41 -2.64 -23.73 -2.89
CA ASP A 41 -3.12 -23.29 -4.20
C ASP A 41 -3.13 -21.74 -4.33
N SER A 42 -2.66 -21.01 -3.32
CA SER A 42 -2.62 -19.55 -3.34
C SER A 42 -1.48 -19.04 -4.20
N GLU A 43 -1.79 -18.17 -5.15
CA GLU A 43 -0.79 -17.27 -5.72
C GLU A 43 -0.39 -16.23 -4.67
N THR A 44 0.88 -15.86 -4.64
CA THR A 44 1.43 -14.95 -3.65
C THR A 44 2.39 -13.94 -4.26
N VAL A 45 2.54 -12.82 -3.57
CA VAL A 45 3.54 -11.79 -3.85
C VAL A 45 4.25 -11.46 -2.54
N THR A 46 5.54 -11.13 -2.62
CA THR A 46 6.28 -10.59 -1.48
C THR A 46 6.37 -9.08 -1.62
N ILE A 47 6.02 -8.33 -0.57
CA ILE A 47 6.16 -6.87 -0.53
C ILE A 47 7.02 -6.43 0.66
N SER A 48 7.82 -5.39 0.47
CA SER A 48 8.52 -4.68 1.55
C SER A 48 8.47 -3.16 1.36
N ILE A 49 8.55 -2.42 2.46
CA ILE A 49 8.61 -0.94 2.47
C ILE A 49 9.80 -0.53 3.32
N ARG A 50 10.74 0.22 2.72
CA ARG A 50 11.97 0.63 3.41
C ARG A 50 12.38 2.07 3.10
N CYS A 51 13.03 2.71 4.07
CA CYS A 51 13.50 4.09 4.00
C CYS A 51 15.02 4.23 4.28
N ASP A 52 15.81 3.24 3.87
CA ASP A 52 17.26 3.14 4.18
C ASP A 52 18.07 4.40 3.86
N THR A 53 17.76 5.06 2.73
CA THR A 53 18.50 6.23 2.25
C THR A 53 18.38 7.43 3.19
N ILE A 54 17.30 7.54 3.96
CA ILE A 54 17.12 8.61 4.95
C ILE A 54 18.16 8.50 6.06
N LEU A 55 18.57 7.29 6.45
CA LEU A 55 19.60 7.11 7.49
C LEU A 55 20.95 7.72 7.08
N GLN A 56 21.23 7.79 5.78
CA GLN A 56 22.44 8.39 5.22
C GLN A 56 22.29 9.90 4.96
N ASN A 57 21.05 10.40 4.92
CA ASN A 57 20.70 11.79 4.61
C ASN A 57 19.91 12.45 5.75
N TYR A 58 20.04 11.95 6.97
CA TYR A 58 19.21 12.34 8.12
C TYR A 58 19.27 13.83 8.46
N GLY A 59 20.37 14.50 8.06
CA GLY A 59 20.55 15.94 8.19
C GLY A 59 19.60 16.78 7.32
N ASP A 60 19.10 16.21 6.23
CA ASP A 60 18.20 16.86 5.27
C ASP A 60 16.72 16.51 5.49
N LEU A 61 16.44 15.50 6.33
CA LEU A 61 15.09 15.12 6.72
C LEU A 61 14.40 16.26 7.47
N ASP A 62 13.10 16.48 7.22
CA ASP A 62 12.27 17.39 8.02
C ASP A 62 12.51 17.15 9.52
N PRO A 63 12.89 18.18 10.30
CA PRO A 63 13.11 18.05 11.74
C PRO A 63 11.97 17.39 12.53
N ALA A 64 10.72 17.53 12.08
CA ALA A 64 9.56 16.92 12.75
C ALA A 64 9.51 15.39 12.60
N LEU A 65 10.18 14.84 11.59
CA LEU A 65 10.21 13.41 11.28
C LEU A 65 11.48 12.71 11.83
N ARG A 66 12.35 13.44 12.52
CA ARG A 66 13.62 12.92 13.05
C ARG A 66 13.43 12.14 14.36
N SER A 67 12.77 10.99 14.28
CA SER A 67 12.65 10.04 15.38
C SER A 67 12.53 8.61 14.88
N ASP A 68 12.84 7.65 15.74
CA ASP A 68 12.68 6.21 15.48
C ASP A 68 11.22 5.81 15.20
N GLU A 69 10.25 6.66 15.55
CA GLU A 69 8.83 6.46 15.23
C GLU A 69 8.58 6.55 13.71
N PHE A 70 9.21 7.50 13.03
CA PHE A 70 9.04 7.72 11.58
C PHE A 70 10.16 7.11 10.76
N VAL A 71 11.36 6.98 11.33
CA VAL A 71 12.52 6.40 10.65
C VAL A 71 13.08 5.28 11.53
N PRO A 72 12.64 4.02 11.31
CA PRO A 72 13.18 2.88 12.02
C PRO A 72 14.72 2.85 11.91
N PRO A 73 15.46 2.49 12.98
CA PRO A 73 16.93 2.49 12.96
C PRO A 73 17.58 1.60 11.89
N ASP A 74 16.85 0.59 11.40
CA ASP A 74 17.27 -0.32 10.33
C ASP A 74 16.59 0.00 8.98
N GLY A 75 15.82 1.08 8.91
CA GLY A 75 15.09 1.54 7.73
C GLY A 75 13.88 0.68 7.35
N VAL A 76 13.52 -0.34 8.14
CA VAL A 76 12.44 -1.29 7.79
C VAL A 76 11.09 -0.83 8.34
N ILE A 77 10.20 -0.39 7.45
CA ILE A 77 8.82 -0.03 7.81
C ILE A 77 7.91 -1.25 7.70
N LEU A 78 8.05 -2.02 6.60
CA LEU A 78 7.42 -3.32 6.41
C LEU A 78 8.51 -4.31 5.96
N PRO A 79 8.86 -5.33 6.77
CA PRO A 79 9.78 -6.36 6.33
C PRO A 79 9.20 -7.13 5.14
N PRO A 80 10.03 -7.83 4.34
CA PRO A 80 9.54 -8.70 3.28
C PRO A 80 8.46 -9.65 3.78
N THR A 81 7.22 -9.40 3.36
CA THR A 81 6.03 -10.10 3.83
C THR A 81 5.28 -10.66 2.64
N ARG A 82 4.85 -11.92 2.75
CA ARG A 82 4.07 -12.58 1.71
C ARG A 82 2.59 -12.33 1.92
N TYR A 83 1.89 -11.98 0.85
CA TYR A 83 0.44 -11.82 0.83
C TYR A 83 -0.16 -12.60 -0.33
N VAL A 84 -1.42 -12.98 -0.17
CA VAL A 84 -2.22 -13.62 -1.22
C VAL A 84 -2.45 -12.64 -2.36
N LEU A 85 -2.03 -13.05 -3.55
CA LEU A 85 -2.27 -12.37 -4.81
C LEU A 85 -3.62 -12.80 -5.38
N ARG A 86 -4.37 -11.83 -5.93
CA ARG A 86 -5.67 -12.09 -6.57
C ARG A 86 -5.60 -11.81 -8.07
N PRO A 87 -6.48 -12.45 -8.86
CA PRO A 87 -6.53 -12.22 -10.29
C PRO A 87 -6.69 -10.74 -10.64
N GLY A 88 -5.72 -10.20 -11.37
CA GLY A 88 -5.72 -8.81 -11.84
C GLY A 88 -5.20 -7.78 -10.83
N ASP A 89 -4.75 -8.21 -9.65
CA ASP A 89 -4.13 -7.30 -8.69
C ASP A 89 -2.93 -6.57 -9.30
N THR A 90 -2.86 -5.28 -9.00
CA THR A 90 -1.72 -4.44 -9.36
C THR A 90 -0.78 -4.24 -8.18
N VAL A 91 0.40 -3.66 -8.46
CA VAL A 91 1.32 -3.22 -7.40
C VAL A 91 0.62 -2.29 -6.40
N PHE A 92 -0.28 -1.41 -6.88
CA PHE A 92 -1.07 -0.54 -6.00
C PHE A 92 -2.04 -1.34 -5.12
N ASP A 93 -2.77 -2.30 -5.68
CA ASP A 93 -3.77 -3.06 -4.91
C ASP A 93 -3.12 -3.88 -3.79
N ILE A 94 -1.93 -4.44 -4.05
CA ILE A 94 -1.15 -5.14 -3.02
C ILE A 94 -0.62 -4.16 -1.97
N LEU A 95 -0.11 -3.00 -2.37
CA LEU A 95 0.34 -1.97 -1.43
C LEU A 95 -0.82 -1.51 -0.53
N ASP A 96 -1.96 -1.13 -1.09
CA ASP A 96 -3.13 -0.63 -0.35
C ASP A 96 -3.61 -1.66 0.69
N ARG A 97 -3.70 -2.94 0.31
CA ARG A 97 -4.07 -4.00 1.23
C ARG A 97 -3.01 -4.21 2.33
N ALA A 98 -1.72 -4.24 1.97
CA ALA A 98 -0.64 -4.43 2.92
C ALA A 98 -0.56 -3.29 3.96
N VAL A 99 -0.63 -2.03 3.53
CA VAL A 99 -0.53 -0.89 4.46
C VAL A 99 -1.75 -0.80 5.37
N ARG A 100 -2.96 -1.08 4.87
CA ARG A 100 -4.18 -1.14 5.70
C ARG A 100 -4.10 -2.24 6.76
N TYR A 101 -3.67 -3.45 6.35
CA TYR A 101 -3.52 -4.58 7.27
C TYR A 101 -2.52 -4.27 8.39
N ASN A 102 -1.36 -3.68 8.04
CA ASN A 102 -0.31 -3.35 9.00
C ASN A 102 -0.51 -1.99 9.71
N ARG A 103 -1.60 -1.26 9.41
CA ARG A 103 -1.88 0.09 9.93
C ARG A 103 -0.76 1.09 9.63
N ILE A 104 -0.14 0.97 8.47
CA ILE A 104 0.84 1.92 7.95
C ILE A 104 0.07 3.04 7.24
N GLN A 105 0.34 4.29 7.61
CA GLN A 105 -0.28 5.44 6.94
C GLN A 105 0.20 5.52 5.49
N MET A 106 -0.72 5.82 4.57
CA MET A 106 -0.43 6.05 3.16
C MET A 106 -1.25 7.24 2.66
N GLU A 107 -0.63 8.07 1.83
CA GLU A 107 -1.29 9.11 1.04
C GLU A 107 -0.93 8.96 -0.44
N TYR A 108 -1.93 9.14 -1.31
CA TYR A 108 -1.78 8.99 -2.75
C TYR A 108 -2.76 9.88 -3.51
N GLN A 109 -2.41 10.21 -4.76
CA GLN A 109 -3.32 10.80 -5.74
C GLN A 109 -3.86 9.72 -6.65
N GLY A 110 -5.18 9.70 -6.86
CA GLY A 110 -5.82 8.75 -7.77
C GLY A 110 -5.39 8.95 -9.22
N ALA A 111 -5.52 7.92 -10.05
CA ALA A 111 -5.10 7.95 -11.46
C ALA A 111 -5.76 9.03 -12.33
N ARG A 112 -6.87 9.64 -11.85
CA ARG A 112 -7.58 10.74 -12.52
C ARG A 112 -7.30 12.11 -11.91
N GLU A 113 -6.51 12.16 -10.84
CA GLU A 113 -6.23 13.37 -10.06
C GLU A 113 -4.85 13.96 -10.42
N ASN A 114 -4.10 13.28 -11.27
CA ASN A 114 -2.77 13.67 -11.71
C ASN A 114 -2.57 13.42 -13.21
N SER A 115 -1.48 13.94 -13.76
CA SER A 115 -1.15 13.84 -15.19
C SER A 115 -0.49 12.51 -15.58
N PHE A 116 -0.21 11.61 -14.63
CA PHE A 116 0.50 10.35 -14.87
C PHE A 116 -0.41 9.24 -15.41
N GLY A 117 -1.73 9.40 -15.30
CA GLY A 117 -2.70 8.36 -15.68
C GLY A 117 -2.57 7.08 -14.85
N SER A 118 -2.01 7.20 -13.63
CA SER A 118 -1.79 6.13 -12.67
C SER A 118 -1.84 6.69 -11.26
N VAL A 119 -2.07 5.84 -10.26
CA VAL A 119 -1.90 6.22 -8.86
C VAL A 119 -0.46 6.67 -8.61
N TYR A 120 -0.33 7.80 -7.90
CA TYR A 120 0.94 8.38 -7.45
C TYR A 120 0.99 8.35 -5.92
N ILE A 121 1.97 7.63 -5.35
CA ILE A 121 2.14 7.52 -3.90
C ILE A 121 2.91 8.75 -3.41
N GLN A 122 2.24 9.57 -2.60
CA GLN A 122 2.82 10.79 -2.05
C GLN A 122 3.55 10.53 -0.75
N GLY A 123 3.05 9.60 0.06
CA GLY A 123 3.66 9.27 1.34
C GLY A 123 3.32 7.87 1.83
N LEU A 124 4.26 7.28 2.54
CA LEU A 124 4.12 6.04 3.31
C LEU A 124 4.77 6.26 4.67
N HIS A 125 4.11 5.84 5.73
CA HIS A 125 4.61 5.97 7.11
C HIS A 125 5.00 7.41 7.47
N TYR A 126 4.17 8.38 7.05
CA TYR A 126 4.40 9.83 7.24
C TYR A 126 5.66 10.41 6.59
N LEU A 127 6.42 9.61 5.83
CA LEU A 127 7.50 10.09 4.99
C LEU A 127 6.91 10.43 3.62
N TYR A 128 6.91 11.69 3.25
CA TYR A 128 6.33 12.18 2.00
C TYR A 128 7.39 12.41 0.94
N GLU A 129 6.96 12.57 -0.31
CA GLU A 129 7.75 13.33 -1.28
C GLU A 129 8.27 14.62 -0.65
N PHE A 130 9.52 14.93 -0.91
CA PHE A 130 10.23 16.11 -0.41
C PHE A 130 10.58 16.13 1.09
N SER A 131 10.18 15.13 1.88
CA SER A 131 10.52 15.08 3.32
C SER A 131 12.02 15.05 3.59
N CYS A 132 12.84 14.51 2.68
CA CYS A 132 14.31 14.47 2.80
C CYS A 132 14.97 15.24 1.64
N GLY A 133 14.45 16.44 1.35
CA GLY A 133 14.96 17.32 0.29
C GLY A 133 14.18 17.22 -1.03
N PRO A 134 14.36 18.17 -1.97
CA PRO A 134 13.49 18.34 -3.14
C PRO A 134 13.52 17.19 -4.16
N LEU A 135 14.48 16.27 -4.02
CA LEU A 135 14.66 15.11 -4.90
C LEU A 135 14.16 13.80 -4.26
N SER A 136 13.56 13.90 -3.08
CA SER A 136 13.15 12.76 -2.28
C SER A 136 11.71 12.33 -2.53
N GLY A 137 11.44 11.03 -2.39
CA GLY A 137 10.12 10.44 -2.57
C GLY A 137 10.12 8.92 -2.64
N TRP A 138 8.94 8.35 -2.90
CA TRP A 138 8.75 6.90 -2.97
C TRP A 138 8.91 6.36 -4.39
N MET A 139 9.67 5.29 -4.52
CA MET A 139 9.80 4.51 -5.74
C MET A 139 9.44 3.06 -5.47
N TYR A 140 8.98 2.36 -6.50
CA TYR A 140 8.76 0.93 -6.43
C TYR A 140 9.61 0.21 -7.47
N ARG A 141 10.02 -1.01 -7.15
CA ARG A 141 10.63 -1.95 -8.09
C ARG A 141 10.00 -3.32 -7.97
N VAL A 142 10.02 -4.07 -9.07
CA VAL A 142 9.52 -5.45 -9.13
C VAL A 142 10.64 -6.35 -9.60
N ASP A 143 10.96 -7.39 -8.81
CA ASP A 143 12.10 -8.29 -9.03
C ASP A 143 13.44 -7.54 -9.24
N GLY A 144 13.61 -6.41 -8.54
CA GLY A 144 14.81 -5.57 -8.63
C GLY A 144 14.82 -4.54 -9.76
N GLU A 145 13.83 -4.54 -10.67
CA GLU A 145 13.73 -3.59 -11.77
C GLU A 145 12.75 -2.46 -11.47
N PHE A 146 13.13 -1.21 -11.74
CA PHE A 146 12.27 -0.03 -11.59
C PHE A 146 11.42 0.18 -12.85
N PRO A 147 10.10 -0.03 -12.83
CA PRO A 147 9.29 0.22 -14.00
C PRO A 147 9.16 1.73 -14.30
N ASP A 148 9.04 2.09 -15.57
CA ASP A 148 8.89 3.46 -16.06
C ASP A 148 7.42 3.94 -16.13
N TYR A 149 6.51 3.17 -15.54
CA TYR A 149 5.08 3.48 -15.45
C TYR A 149 4.54 3.23 -14.04
N GLY A 150 3.38 3.80 -13.74
CA GLY A 150 2.89 3.83 -12.36
C GLY A 150 2.30 2.50 -11.84
N CYS A 151 2.32 2.37 -10.51
CA CYS A 151 2.01 1.14 -9.76
C CYS A 151 0.59 0.58 -9.96
N SER A 152 -0.42 1.43 -10.25
CA SER A 152 -1.79 0.96 -10.50
C SER A 152 -2.01 0.42 -11.91
N ARG A 153 -0.96 0.36 -12.73
CA ARG A 153 -0.98 -0.23 -14.08
C ARG A 153 -0.16 -1.51 -14.17
N TYR A 154 0.71 -1.77 -13.18
CA TYR A 154 1.55 -2.97 -13.15
C TYR A 154 0.74 -4.13 -12.56
N VAL A 155 0.22 -5.02 -13.43
CA VAL A 155 -0.46 -6.24 -12.99
C VAL A 155 0.56 -7.25 -12.52
N LEU A 156 0.36 -7.77 -11.31
CA LEU A 156 1.25 -8.73 -10.68
C LEU A 156 0.92 -10.18 -11.07
N HIS A 157 1.92 -11.03 -10.91
CA HIS A 157 1.83 -12.47 -11.11
C HIS A 157 2.43 -13.19 -9.91
N ASP A 158 2.12 -14.48 -9.77
CA ASP A 158 2.63 -15.29 -8.67
C ASP A 158 4.17 -15.24 -8.54
N GLY A 159 4.64 -15.22 -7.30
CA GLY A 159 6.05 -15.24 -6.93
C GLY A 159 6.80 -13.93 -7.06
N LYS A 160 6.14 -12.84 -7.49
CA LYS A 160 6.80 -11.53 -7.67
C LYS A 160 7.26 -10.92 -6.34
N VAL A 161 8.34 -10.14 -6.41
CA VAL A 161 8.86 -9.36 -5.28
C VAL A 161 8.72 -7.88 -5.57
N VAL A 162 7.92 -7.19 -4.77
CA VAL A 162 7.67 -5.76 -4.85
C VAL A 162 8.42 -5.07 -3.71
N GLU A 163 9.23 -4.07 -4.04
CA GLU A 163 9.94 -3.28 -3.03
C GLU A 163 9.59 -1.81 -3.20
N TRP A 164 9.05 -1.21 -2.14
CA TRP A 164 8.90 0.23 -2.02
C TRP A 164 10.11 0.78 -1.28
N VAL A 165 10.82 1.69 -1.93
CA VAL A 165 12.05 2.30 -1.42
C VAL A 165 11.93 3.81 -1.44
N TYR A 166 12.35 4.44 -0.35
CA TYR A 166 12.48 5.89 -0.31
C TYR A 166 13.81 6.30 -0.94
N THR A 167 13.76 7.21 -1.91
CA THR A 167 14.93 7.87 -2.49
C THR A 167 15.09 9.24 -1.87
N CYS A 168 16.34 9.68 -1.68
CA CYS A 168 16.71 11.07 -1.41
C CYS A 168 17.32 11.75 -2.65
N ASP A 169 17.56 11.00 -3.74
CA ASP A 169 18.27 11.51 -4.93
C ASP A 169 17.68 11.07 -6.29
N LEU A 170 16.36 11.23 -6.48
CA LEU A 170 15.63 10.86 -7.71
C LEU A 170 15.93 9.43 -8.23
N GLY A 171 16.20 8.50 -7.32
CA GLY A 171 16.43 7.10 -7.63
C GLY A 171 17.90 6.69 -7.73
N ARG A 172 18.84 7.65 -7.84
CA ARG A 172 20.28 7.35 -8.02
C ARG A 172 20.86 6.59 -6.83
N ASP A 173 20.41 6.93 -5.63
CA ASP A 173 20.79 6.32 -4.35
C ASP A 173 20.14 4.96 -4.06
N VAL A 174 19.13 4.56 -4.86
CA VAL A 174 18.47 3.25 -4.78
C VAL A 174 18.71 2.38 -6.01
N GLY A 175 19.64 2.78 -6.89
CA GLY A 175 20.07 1.99 -8.06
C GLY A 175 19.17 2.13 -9.29
N CYS A 176 18.35 3.18 -9.36
CA CYS A 176 17.53 3.48 -10.51
C CYS A 176 18.34 4.25 -11.57
N MET A 177 18.62 3.60 -12.70
CA MET A 177 19.54 4.11 -13.74
C MET A 177 18.88 4.97 -14.82
N TRP A 178 17.56 5.22 -14.76
CA TRP A 178 16.84 6.01 -15.78
C TRP A 178 17.34 7.46 -15.92
N VAL A 179 18.18 7.94 -14.99
CA VAL A 179 18.64 9.33 -14.90
C VAL A 179 19.84 9.64 -15.82
N GLU A 180 20.57 8.64 -16.34
CA GLU A 180 21.63 8.88 -17.34
C GLU A 180 21.08 8.83 -18.78
N GLY A 181 20.47 9.94 -19.23
CA GLY A 181 20.39 10.26 -20.66
C GLY A 181 19.05 10.07 -21.38
N ALA A 182 17.93 9.92 -20.66
CA ALA A 182 16.60 9.86 -21.28
C ALA A 182 15.71 11.02 -20.83
N ILE A 183 16.03 12.22 -21.30
CA ILE A 183 15.01 13.25 -21.53
C ILE A 183 14.96 13.41 -23.06
N PRO A 184 13.88 13.02 -23.76
CA PRO A 184 13.70 13.41 -25.14
C PRO A 184 13.58 14.94 -25.28
#